data_AF-A0A0F9MLA1-F1
#
_entry.id   AF-A0A0F9MLA1-F1
#
_cell.length_a   1.000
_cell.length_b   1.000
_cell.length_c   1.000
_cell.angle_alpha   90.00
_cell.angle_beta   90.00
_cell.angle_gamma   90.00
#
_symmetry.space_group_name_H-M   'P 1'
#
loop_
_entity.id
_entity.type
_entity.pdbx_description
1 polymer ?
#
loop_
_entity_poly.entity_id
_entity_poly.type
_entity_poly.pdbx_seq_one_letter_code
_entity_poly.pdbx_strand_id
1 'polypeptide(L)' 'MNADVIIVGGGVIGTACAYFLSRRGVQVRVLERNHLGAGASGAPA' A
#
# COMPACT_ATOMS: atom_id res chain seq x y z
N MET A 1 6.11 16.79 4.73
CA MET A 1 5.52 15.50 4.33
C MET A 1 6.63 14.69 3.68
N ASN A 2 7.40 13.94 4.45
CA ASN A 2 8.48 13.10 3.90
C ASN A 2 8.05 11.64 3.96
N ALA A 3 8.54 10.85 3.01
CA ALA A 3 8.47 9.40 2.97
C ALA A 3 9.71 8.93 2.23
N ASP A 4 10.34 7.86 2.71
CA ASP A 4 11.47 7.23 2.04
C ASP A 4 10.99 6.42 0.83
N VAL A 5 9.77 5.88 0.91
CA VAL A 5 9.15 5.07 -0.14
C VAL A 5 7.69 5.50 -0.34
N ILE A 6 7.30 5.66 -1.60
CA ILE A 6 5.89 5.84 -2.01
C ILE A 6 5.45 4.59 -2.76
N ILE A 7 4.31 4.02 -2.35
CA ILE A 7 3.65 2.90 -3.02
C ILE A 7 2.38 3.42 -3.68
N VAL A 8 2.23 3.18 -4.98
CA VAL A 8 1.03 3.52 -5.74
C VAL A 8 0.21 2.25 -5.96
N GLY A 9 -0.99 2.22 -5.36
CA GLY A 9 -1.89 1.07 -5.36
C GLY A 9 -2.08 0.50 -3.95
N GLY A 10 -3.32 0.57 -3.46
CA GLY A 10 -3.76 0.08 -2.15
C GLY A 10 -4.36 -1.33 -2.17
N GLY A 11 -3.97 -2.15 -3.17
CA GLY A 11 -4.32 -3.58 -3.23
C GLY A 11 -3.45 -4.43 -2.31
N VAL A 12 -3.70 -5.74 -2.26
CA VAL A 12 -3.05 -6.70 -1.34
C VAL A 12 -1.53 -6.68 -1.43
N ILE A 13 -0.97 -6.55 -2.63
CA ILE A 13 0.48 -6.49 -2.83
C ILE A 13 1.04 -5.16 -2.30
N GLY A 14 0.40 -4.04 -2.63
CA GLY A 14 0.84 -2.71 -2.19
C GLY A 14 0.81 -2.56 -0.67
N THR A 15 -0.27 -3.04 -0.03
CA THR A 15 -0.40 -3.01 1.43
C THR A 15 0.54 -3.99 2.12
N ALA A 16 0.80 -5.18 1.54
CA ALA A 16 1.79 -6.10 2.05
C ALA A 16 3.21 -5.51 1.99
N CYS A 17 3.59 -4.91 0.87
CA CYS A 17 4.86 -4.19 0.73
C CYS A 17 4.99 -3.08 1.79
N ALA A 18 3.96 -2.24 1.93
CA ALA A 18 3.93 -1.18 2.94
C ALA A 18 4.12 -1.73 4.35
N TYR A 19 3.39 -2.79 4.71
CA TYR A 19 3.47 -3.44 6.02
C TYR A 19 4.89 -3.95 6.31
N PHE A 20 5.49 -4.71 5.40
CA PHE A 20 6.81 -5.29 5.61
C PHE A 20 7.95 -4.27 5.59
N LEU A 21 7.80 -3.16 4.85
CA LEU A 21 8.75 -2.04 4.87
C LEU A 21 8.62 -1.22 6.16
N SER A 22 7.40 -0.90 6.58
CA SER A 22 7.15 -0.20 7.84
C SER A 22 7.67 -0.99 9.05
N ARG A 23 7.53 -2.34 9.04
CA ARG A 23 8.13 -3.21 10.08
C ARG A 23 9.66 -3.18 10.13
N ARG A 24 10.32 -2.71 9.07
CA ARG A 24 11.78 -2.50 9.02
C ARG A 24 12.18 -1.06 9.33
N GLY A 25 11.23 -0.22 9.78
CA GLY A 25 11.48 1.17 10.15
C GLY A 25 11.48 2.16 8.99
N VAL A 26 11.09 1.74 7.78
CA VAL A 26 11.02 2.61 6.61
C VAL A 26 9.78 3.51 6.69
N GLN A 27 9.91 4.81 6.42
CA GLN A 27 8.74 5.68 6.30
C GLN A 27 8.07 5.50 4.94
N VAL A 28 6.96 4.76 4.93
CA VAL A 28 6.21 4.45 3.71
C VAL A 28 4.92 5.25 3.62
N ARG A 29 4.59 5.76 2.43
CA ARG A 29 3.27 6.30 2.11
C ARG A 29 2.61 5.51 0.99
N VAL A 30 1.39 5.01 1.23
CA VAL A 30 0.57 4.34 0.21
C VAL A 30 -0.42 5.36 -0.35
N LEU A 31 -0.52 5.43 -1.68
CA LEU A 31 -1.51 6.22 -2.40
C LEU A 31 -2.44 5.28 -3.15
N GLU A 32 -3.73 5.40 -2.89
CA GLU A 32 -4.80 4.71 -3.61
C GLU A 32 -5.80 5.75 -4.09
N ARG A 33 -6.35 5.57 -5.30
CA ARG A 33 -7.28 6.51 -5.90
C ARG A 33 -8.63 6.49 -5.17
N ASN A 34 -9.08 5.29 -4.81
CA ASN A 34 -10.38 5.08 -4.16
C ASN A 34 -10.17 4.72 -2.67
N HIS A 35 -10.61 3.53 -2.26
CA HIS A 35 -10.36 2.96 -0.93
C HIS A 35 -9.43 1.74 -1.07
N LEU A 36 -8.77 1.35 0.03
CA LEU A 36 -7.91 0.16 0.04
C LEU A 36 -8.69 -1.07 -0.41
N GLY A 37 -8.10 -1.86 -1.30
CA GLY A 37 -8.74 -3.04 -1.86
C GLY A 37 -9.80 -2.78 -2.93
N ALA A 38 -10.06 -1.54 -3.37
CA ALA A 38 -11.11 -1.23 -4.36
C ALA A 38 -10.98 -1.94 -5.73
N GLY A 39 -9.81 -2.51 -6.05
CA GLY A 39 -9.57 -3.29 -7.27
C GLY A 39 -9.73 -4.80 -7.06
N ALA A 40 -8.96 -5.59 -7.80
CA ALA A 40 -9.02 -7.06 -7.76
C ALA A 40 -8.86 -7.68 -6.35
N SER A 41 -8.18 -6.99 -5.43
CA SER A 41 -7.97 -7.49 -4.06
C SER A 41 -9.22 -7.47 -3.18
N GLY A 42 -10.23 -6.65 -3.50
CA GLY A 42 -11.52 -6.60 -2.79
C GLY A 42 -12.68 -7.21 -3.59
N ALA A 43 -12.42 -7.65 -4.81
CA ALA A 43 -13.38 -8.32 -5.69
C ALA A 43 -12.79 -9.65 -6.22
N PRO A 44 -12.55 -10.65 -5.34
CA PRO A 44 -12.16 -11.98 -5.79
C PRO A 44 -13.28 -12.61 -6.63
N ALA A 45 -12.90 -13.53 -7.52
CA ALA A 45 -13.82 -14.28 -8.38
C ALA A 45 -14.73 -15.24 -7.59
#